data_AF-A0A961F9G3-F1
#
_entry.id   AF-A0A961F9G3-F1
#
_cell.length_a   1.000
_cell.length_b   1.000
_cell.length_c   1.000
_cell.angle_alpha   90.00
_cell.angle_beta   90.00
_cell.angle_gamma   90.00
#
_symmetry.space_group_name_H-M   'P 1'
#
loop_
_entity.id
_entity.type
_entity.pdbx_description
1 polymer ?
#
loop_
_entity_poly.entity_id
_entity_poly.type
_entity_poly.pdbx_seq_one_letter_code
_entity_poly.pdbx_strand_id
1 'polypeptide(L)'
;VTAKRPVPGYLVLLAAEQSSRLKEAVFAMYCFWTGEMELGQIEGVITTEAGFMGGREVTRVRYDPAVISLPQLIATAEKVECANAVFVPEEEVATAKATRLQVGAISGYRSALASDQKKQVQGSSFQALPLSAAQATKINAWARKDLAKALSFLTPSQRATFKSRS
;
A
#
# COMPACT_ATOMS: atom_id res chain seq x y z
N VAL A 1 -14.54 17.99 30.56
CA VAL A 1 -13.60 16.85 30.45
C VAL A 1 -13.06 16.81 29.03
N THR A 2 -11.87 17.34 28.79
CA THR A 2 -11.23 17.29 27.47
C THR A 2 -10.78 15.85 27.23
N ALA A 3 -11.50 15.12 26.37
CA ALA A 3 -11.20 13.72 26.11
C ALA A 3 -9.83 13.60 25.41
N LYS A 4 -8.79 13.18 26.14
CA LYS A 4 -7.46 12.79 25.62
C LYS A 4 -7.53 11.46 24.84
N ARG A 5 -8.46 11.34 23.89
CA ARG A 5 -8.53 10.15 23.03
C ARG A 5 -7.51 10.29 21.90
N PRO A 6 -6.64 9.30 21.68
CA PRO A 6 -5.74 9.33 20.54
C PRO A 6 -6.56 9.41 19.24
N VAL A 7 -6.03 10.13 18.25
CA VAL A 7 -6.69 10.24 16.94
C VAL A 7 -6.81 8.83 16.34
N PRO A 8 -8.02 8.38 15.97
CA PRO A 8 -8.21 7.06 15.38
C PRO A 8 -7.38 6.86 14.11
N GLY A 9 -6.83 5.66 13.91
CA GLY A 9 -5.96 5.35 12.78
C GLY A 9 -6.59 5.62 11.40
N TYR A 10 -7.90 5.43 11.25
CA TYR A 10 -8.59 5.72 9.99
C TYR A 10 -8.62 7.22 9.63
N LEU A 11 -8.61 8.13 10.62
CA LEU A 11 -8.52 9.58 10.36
C LEU A 11 -7.10 9.99 9.99
N VAL A 12 -6.10 9.41 10.67
CA VAL A 12 -4.69 9.62 10.31
C VAL A 12 -4.43 9.15 8.89
N LEU A 13 -4.96 7.98 8.52
CA LEU A 13 -4.82 7.40 7.19
C LEU A 13 -5.48 8.28 6.11
N LEU A 14 -6.69 8.78 6.38
CA LEU A 14 -7.39 9.69 5.46
C LEU A 14 -6.62 11.00 5.25
N ALA A 15 -6.07 11.58 6.32
CA ALA A 15 -5.26 12.79 6.23
C ALA A 15 -3.97 12.55 5.42
N ALA A 16 -3.32 11.40 5.61
CA ALA A 16 -2.13 11.02 4.87
C ALA A 16 -2.43 10.83 3.37
N GLU A 17 -3.55 10.18 3.03
CA GLU A 17 -4.00 9.94 1.65
C GLU A 17 -4.21 11.24 0.84
N GLN A 18 -4.65 12.31 1.49
CA GLN A 18 -4.87 13.62 0.88
C GLN A 18 -3.62 14.52 0.86
N SER A 19 -2.50 14.05 1.39
CA SER A 19 -1.28 14.84 1.48
C SER A 19 -0.63 15.01 0.11
N SER A 20 -0.29 16.25 -0.25
CA SER A 20 0.47 16.55 -1.47
C SER A 20 1.94 16.12 -1.38
N ARG A 21 2.43 15.75 -0.19
CA ARG A 21 3.83 15.34 0.02
C ARG A 21 4.10 13.88 -0.31
N LEU A 22 3.06 13.10 -0.62
CA LEU A 22 3.25 11.68 -0.92
C LEU A 22 4.16 11.52 -2.14
N LYS A 23 5.15 10.64 -1.99
CA LYS A 23 6.06 10.24 -3.06
C LYS A 23 5.68 8.87 -3.57
N GLU A 24 6.22 8.48 -4.71
CA GLU A 24 5.96 7.18 -5.31
C GLU A 24 7.22 6.36 -5.58
N ALA A 25 7.04 5.04 -5.57
CA ALA A 25 8.02 4.07 -6.04
C ALA A 25 7.26 2.88 -6.64
N VAL A 26 7.86 2.20 -7.61
CA VAL A 26 7.28 1.04 -8.29
C VAL A 26 8.20 -0.14 -8.09
N PHE A 27 7.71 -1.18 -7.41
CA PHE A 27 8.47 -2.40 -7.18
C PHE A 27 8.08 -3.43 -8.21
N ALA A 28 9.03 -3.96 -8.98
CA ALA A 28 8.77 -5.11 -9.81
C ALA A 28 8.74 -6.38 -8.97
N MET A 29 7.65 -7.13 -9.12
CA MET A 29 7.30 -8.28 -8.31
C MET A 29 7.14 -9.51 -9.20
N TYR A 30 7.32 -10.71 -8.65
CA TYR A 30 6.88 -11.94 -9.34
C TYR A 30 5.35 -12.04 -9.42
N CYS A 31 4.65 -11.52 -8.40
CA CYS A 31 3.19 -11.44 -8.37
C CYS A 31 2.77 -10.15 -7.66
N PHE A 32 2.05 -9.25 -8.35
CA PHE A 32 1.60 -7.99 -7.75
C PHE A 32 0.57 -8.19 -6.63
N TRP A 33 -0.15 -9.31 -6.56
CA TRP A 33 -1.11 -9.55 -5.46
C TRP A 33 -0.39 -9.73 -4.14
N THR A 34 0.70 -10.50 -4.16
CA THR A 34 1.62 -10.61 -3.03
C THR A 34 2.29 -9.27 -2.77
N GLY A 35 2.69 -8.54 -3.82
CA GLY A 35 3.27 -7.22 -3.69
C GLY A 35 2.37 -6.20 -2.98
N GLU A 36 1.11 -6.06 -3.40
CA GLU A 36 0.14 -5.18 -2.76
C GLU A 36 -0.15 -5.58 -1.30
N MET A 37 -0.15 -6.89 -1.01
CA MET A 37 -0.34 -7.40 0.35
C MET A 37 0.87 -7.10 1.24
N GLU A 38 2.09 -7.40 0.80
CA GLU A 38 3.29 -7.24 1.62
C GLU A 38 3.71 -5.77 1.74
N LEU A 39 3.77 -5.04 0.63
CA LEU A 39 4.16 -3.62 0.65
C LEU A 39 3.11 -2.76 1.37
N GLY A 40 1.84 -3.15 1.33
CA GLY A 40 0.78 -2.47 2.07
C GLY A 40 0.93 -2.57 3.60
N GLN A 41 1.68 -3.56 4.11
CA GLN A 41 1.96 -3.72 5.54
C GLN A 41 3.02 -2.73 6.06
N ILE A 42 3.85 -2.18 5.18
CA ILE A 42 4.94 -1.27 5.55
C ILE A 42 4.35 0.03 6.13
N GLU A 43 4.87 0.44 7.29
CA GLU A 43 4.52 1.72 7.91
C GLU A 43 5.02 2.88 7.02
N GLY A 44 4.17 3.88 6.80
CA GLY A 44 4.45 4.98 5.88
C GLY A 44 4.02 4.72 4.43
N VAL A 45 3.77 3.47 4.01
CA VAL A 45 3.06 3.20 2.74
C VAL A 45 1.58 3.55 2.92
N ILE A 46 1.06 4.42 2.07
CA ILE A 46 -0.31 4.93 2.13
C ILE A 46 -1.21 4.19 1.15
N THR A 47 -0.81 4.08 -0.12
CA THR A 47 -1.54 3.32 -1.13
C THR A 47 -0.62 2.37 -1.88
N THR A 48 -1.22 1.29 -2.38
CA THR A 48 -0.63 0.32 -3.30
C THR A 48 -1.51 0.21 -4.53
N GLU A 49 -0.95 -0.13 -5.68
CA GLU A 49 -1.69 -0.40 -6.91
C GLU A 49 -0.95 -1.44 -7.75
N ALA A 50 -1.64 -2.51 -8.12
CA ALA A 50 -1.14 -3.52 -9.05
C ALA A 50 -1.05 -2.93 -10.47
N GLY A 51 0.04 -3.21 -11.16
CA GLY A 51 0.25 -2.71 -12.51
C GLY A 51 1.27 -3.52 -13.30
N PHE A 52 1.55 -3.03 -14.49
CA PHE A 52 2.54 -3.56 -15.40
C PHE A 52 3.51 -2.47 -15.82
N MET A 53 4.80 -2.81 -15.90
CA MET A 53 5.83 -1.92 -16.41
C MET A 53 6.94 -2.73 -17.06
N GLY A 54 7.34 -2.37 -18.28
CA GLY A 54 8.38 -3.11 -19.01
C GLY A 54 8.08 -4.60 -19.18
N GLY A 55 6.80 -4.99 -19.35
CA GLY A 55 6.38 -6.38 -19.48
C GLY A 55 6.37 -7.19 -18.19
N ARG A 56 6.56 -6.55 -17.03
CA ARG A 56 6.60 -7.21 -15.72
C ARG A 56 5.43 -6.78 -14.85
N GLU A 57 5.01 -7.66 -13.95
CA GLU A 57 4.13 -7.29 -12.86
C GLU A 57 4.86 -6.36 -11.90
N VAL A 58 4.18 -5.29 -11.49
CA VAL A 58 4.71 -4.31 -10.55
C VAL A 58 3.66 -3.91 -9.54
N THR A 59 4.11 -3.44 -8.38
CA THR A 59 3.28 -2.76 -7.39
C THR A 59 3.76 -1.34 -7.25
N ARG A 60 2.93 -0.38 -7.66
CA ARG A 60 3.15 1.04 -7.38
C ARG A 60 2.76 1.31 -5.93
N VAL A 61 3.61 2.00 -5.20
CA VAL A 61 3.35 2.46 -3.84
C VAL A 61 3.37 3.97 -3.81
N ARG A 62 2.44 4.57 -3.07
CA ARG A 62 2.56 5.96 -2.62
C ARG A 62 2.85 5.95 -1.13
N TYR A 63 3.90 6.64 -0.71
CA TYR A 63 4.38 6.63 0.66
C TYR A 63 4.56 8.06 1.19
N ASP A 64 4.52 8.20 2.51
CA ASP A 64 4.74 9.46 3.18
C ASP A 64 6.22 9.60 3.61
N PRO A 65 7.00 10.49 2.97
CA PRO A 65 8.41 10.69 3.33
C PRO A 65 8.62 11.23 4.74
N ALA A 66 7.59 11.77 5.40
CA ALA A 66 7.67 12.16 6.81
C ALA A 66 7.62 10.96 7.78
N VAL A 67 7.20 9.78 7.30
CA VAL A 67 7.09 8.55 8.08
C VAL A 67 8.16 7.54 7.68
N ILE A 68 8.43 7.39 6.37
CA ILE A 68 9.44 6.47 5.86
C ILE A 68 10.21 7.13 4.70
N SER A 69 11.54 7.17 4.81
CA SER A 69 12.38 7.66 3.71
C SER A 69 12.48 6.63 2.57
N LEU A 70 12.81 7.09 1.35
CA LEU A 70 13.00 6.19 0.21
C LEU A 70 14.00 5.06 0.49
N PRO A 71 15.20 5.30 1.07
CA PRO A 71 16.14 4.21 1.36
C PRO A 71 15.59 3.20 2.38
N GLN A 72 14.84 3.67 3.39
CA GLN A 72 14.21 2.79 4.36
C GLN A 72 13.08 1.96 3.74
N LEU A 73 12.30 2.55 2.84
CA LEU A 73 11.26 1.86 2.08
C LEU A 73 11.88 0.76 1.21
N ILE A 74 12.92 1.08 0.44
CA ILE A 74 13.65 0.11 -0.38
C ILE A 74 14.23 -1.02 0.49
N ALA A 75 14.94 -0.70 1.57
CA ALA A 75 15.52 -1.69 2.46
C ALA A 75 14.45 -2.59 3.14
N THR A 76 13.26 -2.05 3.40
CA THR A 76 12.15 -2.84 3.94
C THR A 76 11.53 -3.73 2.87
N ALA A 77 11.33 -3.20 1.66
CA ALA A 77 10.83 -3.95 0.52
C ALA A 77 11.80 -5.05 0.06
N GLU A 78 13.10 -4.89 0.27
CA GLU A 78 14.11 -5.92 -0.05
C GLU A 78 13.94 -7.21 0.75
N LYS A 79 13.39 -7.11 1.96
CA LYS A 79 13.03 -8.26 2.81
C LYS A 79 11.80 -9.00 2.29
N VAL A 80 11.04 -8.37 1.40
CA VAL A 80 9.97 -9.04 0.65
C VAL A 80 10.62 -9.75 -0.53
N GLU A 81 10.80 -11.06 -0.40
CA GLU A 81 11.58 -11.89 -1.35
C GLU A 81 11.10 -11.83 -2.80
N CYS A 82 9.87 -11.36 -3.05
CA CYS A 82 9.28 -11.34 -4.38
C CYS A 82 9.60 -10.10 -5.23
N ALA A 83 10.31 -9.10 -4.69
CA ALA A 83 10.76 -7.94 -5.46
C ALA A 83 12.14 -8.18 -6.11
N ASN A 84 12.35 -7.74 -7.35
CA ASN A 84 13.65 -7.84 -8.04
C ASN A 84 14.16 -6.53 -8.67
N ALA A 85 13.31 -5.52 -8.81
CA ALA A 85 13.72 -4.16 -9.15
C ALA A 85 12.85 -3.14 -8.43
N VAL A 86 13.39 -1.94 -8.22
CA VAL A 86 12.64 -0.76 -7.78
C VAL A 86 12.86 0.36 -8.79
N PHE A 87 11.78 1.04 -9.11
CA PHE A 87 11.77 2.18 -10.00
C PHE A 87 11.24 3.39 -9.26
N VAL A 88 11.91 4.52 -9.42
CA VAL A 88 11.60 5.78 -8.72
C VAL A 88 11.49 6.92 -9.74
N PRO A 89 10.95 8.09 -9.38
CA PRO A 89 11.05 9.27 -10.23
C PRO A 89 12.49 9.53 -10.67
N GLU A 90 12.70 10.04 -11.88
CA GLU A 90 14.03 10.21 -12.50
C GLU A 90 15.00 10.97 -11.57
N GLU A 91 14.50 12.01 -10.92
CA GLU A 91 15.25 12.85 -9.99
C GLU A 91 15.69 12.12 -8.70
N GLU A 92 15.06 10.99 -8.35
CA GLU A 92 15.39 10.21 -7.16
C GLU A 92 16.35 9.05 -7.46
N VAL A 93 16.56 8.68 -8.74
CA VAL A 93 17.37 7.51 -9.15
C VAL A 93 18.77 7.55 -8.56
N ALA A 94 19.44 8.70 -8.60
CA ALA A 94 20.80 8.85 -8.08
C ALA A 94 20.91 8.64 -6.56
N THR A 95 19.81 8.86 -5.83
CA THR A 95 19.73 8.75 -4.36
C THR A 95 19.12 7.43 -3.89
N ALA A 96 18.41 6.73 -4.77
CA ALA A 96 17.85 5.42 -4.51
C ALA A 96 18.98 4.39 -4.44
N LYS A 97 19.20 3.85 -3.24
CA LYS A 97 20.18 2.79 -2.99
C LYS A 97 19.45 1.53 -2.58
N ALA A 98 19.79 0.44 -3.26
CA ALA A 98 19.31 -0.91 -2.99
C ALA A 98 20.52 -1.84 -2.86
N THR A 99 20.39 -2.88 -2.05
CA THR A 99 21.43 -3.91 -1.87
C THR A 99 21.26 -5.04 -2.87
N ARG A 100 20.01 -5.41 -3.15
CA ARG A 100 19.60 -6.56 -3.95
C ARG A 100 18.79 -6.16 -5.19
N LEU A 101 18.00 -5.09 -5.12
CA LEU A 101 17.15 -4.67 -6.23
C LEU A 101 17.93 -3.88 -7.27
N GLN A 102 17.63 -4.10 -8.54
CA GLN A 102 18.01 -3.15 -9.58
C GLN A 102 17.23 -1.85 -9.40
N VAL A 103 17.91 -0.71 -9.50
CA VAL A 103 17.31 0.62 -9.41
C VAL A 103 17.17 1.22 -10.81
N GLY A 104 16.02 1.81 -11.11
CA GLY A 104 15.81 2.52 -12.37
C GLY A 104 14.78 3.64 -12.25
N ALA A 105 14.50 4.32 -13.36
CA ALA A 105 13.47 5.34 -13.45
C ALA A 105 12.09 4.73 -13.76
N ILE A 106 11.03 5.33 -13.24
CA ILE A 106 9.65 4.97 -13.61
C ILE A 106 9.42 5.39 -15.06
N SER A 107 9.01 4.45 -15.91
CA SER A 107 8.64 4.73 -17.31
C SER A 107 7.65 3.70 -17.83
N GLY A 108 6.58 4.16 -18.48
CA GLY A 108 5.58 3.29 -19.12
C GLY A 108 4.73 2.46 -18.16
N TYR A 109 4.52 2.92 -16.92
CA TYR A 109 3.62 2.28 -15.96
C TYR A 109 2.18 2.23 -16.50
N ARG A 110 1.54 1.07 -16.39
CA ARG A 110 0.10 0.90 -16.65
C ARG A 110 -0.57 0.19 -15.49
N SER A 111 -1.68 0.72 -15.00
CA SER A 111 -2.50 0.04 -13.98
C SER A 111 -3.02 -1.30 -14.53
N ALA A 112 -3.06 -2.30 -13.66
CA ALA A 112 -3.76 -3.55 -13.93
C ALA A 112 -5.28 -3.33 -13.86
N LEU A 113 -6.04 -4.32 -14.32
CA LEU A 113 -7.51 -4.26 -14.30
C LEU A 113 -8.04 -4.16 -12.87
N ALA A 114 -9.25 -3.64 -12.70
CA ALA A 114 -9.89 -3.55 -11.38
C ALA A 114 -10.02 -4.93 -10.69
N SER A 115 -10.22 -5.99 -11.46
CA SER A 115 -10.25 -7.38 -10.98
C SER A 115 -8.92 -7.88 -10.42
N ASP A 116 -7.82 -7.21 -10.73
CA ASP A 116 -6.49 -7.55 -10.24
C ASP A 116 -6.09 -6.74 -9.00
N GLN A 117 -6.85 -5.71 -8.66
CA GLN A 117 -6.57 -4.86 -7.50
C GLN A 117 -7.03 -5.51 -6.20
N LYS A 118 -6.23 -5.36 -5.15
CA LYS A 118 -6.59 -5.66 -3.75
C LYS A 118 -7.15 -7.07 -3.57
N LYS A 119 -6.42 -8.06 -4.11
CA LYS A 119 -6.85 -9.47 -4.17
C LYS A 119 -7.35 -10.04 -2.85
N GLN A 120 -6.74 -9.67 -1.73
CA GLN A 120 -7.08 -10.23 -0.42
C GLN A 120 -8.45 -9.76 0.09
N VAL A 121 -8.94 -8.62 -0.43
CA VAL A 121 -10.28 -8.08 -0.15
C VAL A 121 -11.35 -8.80 -0.94
N GLN A 122 -11.03 -9.30 -2.15
CA GLN A 122 -12.00 -9.97 -3.01
C GLN A 122 -12.55 -11.23 -2.34
N GLY A 123 -13.85 -11.47 -2.51
CA GLY A 123 -14.57 -12.59 -1.90
C GLY A 123 -14.63 -12.53 -0.38
N SER A 124 -14.43 -11.36 0.24
CA SER A 124 -14.58 -11.14 1.68
C SER A 124 -15.67 -10.13 1.99
N SER A 125 -16.14 -10.09 3.24
CA SER A 125 -17.12 -9.08 3.68
C SER A 125 -16.60 -7.64 3.58
N PHE A 126 -15.28 -7.43 3.44
CA PHE A 126 -14.70 -6.11 3.15
C PHE A 126 -15.01 -5.61 1.73
N GLN A 127 -15.21 -6.51 0.75
CA GLN A 127 -15.42 -6.14 -0.65
C GLN A 127 -16.64 -5.25 -0.88
N ALA A 128 -17.67 -5.40 -0.03
CA ALA A 128 -18.91 -4.63 -0.11
C ALA A 128 -18.83 -3.26 0.57
N LEU A 129 -17.71 -2.92 1.22
CA LEU A 129 -17.56 -1.67 1.94
C LEU A 129 -17.08 -0.55 1.00
N PRO A 130 -17.59 0.69 1.15
CA PRO A 130 -17.02 1.85 0.49
C PRO A 130 -15.71 2.22 1.18
N LEU A 131 -14.57 1.77 0.64
CA LEU A 131 -13.24 2.02 1.19
C LEU A 131 -12.54 3.13 0.41
N SER A 132 -11.80 4.01 1.09
CA SER A 132 -10.80 4.85 0.42
C SER A 132 -9.64 3.99 -0.12
N ALA A 133 -8.79 4.53 -1.00
CA ALA A 133 -7.68 3.76 -1.55
C ALA A 133 -6.69 3.35 -0.45
N ALA A 134 -6.42 4.26 0.50
CA ALA A 134 -5.55 3.96 1.64
C ALA A 134 -6.16 2.91 2.58
N GLN A 135 -7.46 2.99 2.87
CA GLN A 135 -8.16 1.94 3.62
C GLN A 135 -8.10 0.59 2.89
N ALA A 136 -8.37 0.57 1.58
CA ALA A 136 -8.30 -0.64 0.77
C ALA A 136 -6.90 -1.26 0.76
N THR A 137 -5.84 -0.44 0.69
CA THR A 137 -4.45 -0.90 0.82
C THR A 137 -4.19 -1.56 2.17
N LYS A 138 -4.55 -0.90 3.27
CA LYS A 138 -4.31 -1.46 4.61
C LYS A 138 -5.18 -2.68 4.90
N ILE A 139 -6.43 -2.70 4.44
CA ILE A 139 -7.29 -3.87 4.59
C ILE A 139 -6.77 -5.02 3.71
N ASN A 140 -6.38 -4.78 2.46
CA ASN A 140 -5.77 -5.82 1.61
C ASN A 140 -4.52 -6.43 2.24
N ALA A 141 -3.70 -5.61 2.89
CA ALA A 141 -2.51 -6.06 3.60
C ALA A 141 -2.79 -7.01 4.78
N TRP A 142 -3.93 -6.83 5.47
CA TRP A 142 -4.20 -7.50 6.75
C TRP A 142 -5.44 -8.42 6.74
N ALA A 143 -6.35 -8.32 5.79
CA ALA A 143 -7.66 -9.00 5.81
C ALA A 143 -7.57 -10.52 5.98
N ARG A 144 -6.51 -11.14 5.45
CA ARG A 144 -6.27 -12.59 5.51
C ARG A 144 -5.16 -12.98 6.49
N LYS A 145 -4.51 -12.01 7.16
CA LYS A 145 -3.40 -12.21 8.12
C LYS A 145 -3.78 -11.84 9.55
N ASP A 146 -4.42 -10.70 9.75
CA ASP A 146 -4.82 -10.16 11.04
C ASP A 146 -6.12 -9.35 10.87
N LEU A 147 -7.24 -10.01 11.20
CA LEU A 147 -8.56 -9.40 11.07
C LEU A 147 -8.75 -8.20 12.00
N ALA A 148 -8.21 -8.25 13.22
CA ALA A 148 -8.35 -7.16 14.19
C ALA A 148 -7.63 -5.90 13.69
N LYS A 149 -6.43 -6.07 13.13
CA LYS A 149 -5.68 -4.99 12.50
C LYS A 149 -6.40 -4.46 11.26
N ALA A 150 -6.94 -5.31 10.40
CA ALA A 150 -7.76 -4.87 9.25
C ALA A 150 -8.96 -4.01 9.68
N LEU A 151 -9.70 -4.44 10.71
CA LEU A 151 -10.86 -3.71 11.25
C LEU A 151 -10.50 -2.37 11.92
N SER A 152 -9.25 -2.18 12.35
CA SER A 152 -8.78 -0.93 12.94
C SER A 152 -8.74 0.24 11.94
N PHE A 153 -8.63 -0.06 10.64
CA PHE A 153 -8.60 0.93 9.56
C PHE A 153 -10.01 1.35 9.09
N LEU A 154 -11.05 0.67 9.56
CA LEU A 154 -12.43 1.04 9.25
C LEU A 154 -12.92 2.18 10.14
N THR A 155 -13.86 2.96 9.62
CA THR A 155 -14.69 3.87 10.40
C THR A 155 -15.69 3.09 11.27
N PRO A 156 -16.30 3.70 12.30
CA PRO A 156 -17.35 3.06 13.08
C PRO A 156 -18.53 2.54 12.25
N SER A 157 -18.98 3.31 11.25
CA SER A 157 -20.09 2.92 10.36
C SER A 157 -19.71 1.74 9.47
N GLN A 158 -18.52 1.77 8.84
CA GLN A 158 -18.04 0.64 8.05
C GLN A 158 -17.90 -0.64 8.88
N ARG A 159 -17.44 -0.56 10.15
CA ARG A 159 -17.40 -1.72 11.05
C ARG A 159 -18.78 -2.27 11.36
N ALA A 160 -19.78 -1.40 11.55
CA ALA A 160 -21.15 -1.85 11.77
C ALA A 160 -21.68 -2.60 10.54
N THR A 161 -21.46 -2.07 9.33
CA THR A 161 -21.81 -2.73 8.07
C THR A 161 -21.06 -4.04 7.84
N PHE A 162 -19.78 -4.11 8.22
CA PHE A 162 -18.99 -5.34 8.13
C PHE A 162 -19.61 -6.45 9.00
N LYS A 163 -19.95 -6.14 10.26
CA LYS A 163 -20.55 -7.09 11.21
C LYS A 163 -21.92 -7.60 10.79
N SER A 164 -22.74 -6.77 10.13
CA SER A 164 -24.05 -7.21 9.63
C SER A 164 -23.95 -8.13 8.40
N ARG A 165 -22.74 -8.34 7.86
CA ARG A 165 -22.45 -9.12 6.64
C ARG A 165 -21.45 -10.26 6.88
N SER A 166 -21.03 -10.47 8.13
CA SER A 166 -20.09 -11.53 8.52
C SER A 166 -20.83 -12.72 9.11
#